data_AF-A0AAU6ZIQ7-F1
#
_entry.id   AF-A0AAU6ZIQ7-F1
#
_cell.length_a   1.000
_cell.length_b   1.000
_cell.length_c   1.000
_cell.angle_alpha   90.00
_cell.angle_beta   90.00
_cell.angle_gamma   90.00
#
_symmetry.space_group_name_H-M   'P 1'
#
loop_
_entity.id
_entity.type
_entity.pdbx_description
1 polymer ?
#
loop_
_entity_poly.entity_id
_entity_poly.type
_entity_poly.pdbx_seq_one_letter_code
_entity_poly.pdbx_strand_id
1 'polypeptide(L)'
;MKGGAAGVLAAWLIGTSLAPAANAVDADDLVIYGPNIVGAALSVERAYDYFIACDPNPQVNYTVQWLRDGKPVGPSPGYSTALHALTIDDVGSRISAVVSGAQECPPVRVDDPRVIRKEPSRAEGFTGRGAFELEARRSDGVLFSYLGQDASQGWKSVLRIGPGWESFTRIIAPGDITADGLNDILATDLSGALVQYEGYGDGAFTTHYRNVVGSGWNAMDKVVGPGDFDGNGLNDLLASDAKGDLYLYPRVDRSSWSPRVKVGQGWGTMDLIFAPGDFNGDGNVDVMAKDKDGRLFLYGGNGRGGWITPRQVGQGWNALSKIGSVGDFNHDGFSDVHGVNAAGDLLMYYGDGRGGWKGVETVGRGWGGFNGLY
;
A
#
# COMPACT_ATOMS: atom_id res chain seq x y z
N MET A 1 26.74 -13.94 91.85
CA MET A 1 27.21 -15.15 91.16
C MET A 1 26.63 -15.15 89.76
N LYS A 2 27.50 -15.36 88.75
CA LYS A 2 27.30 -15.84 87.35
C LYS A 2 25.88 -15.69 86.76
N GLY A 3 25.62 -15.11 85.59
CA GLY A 3 26.41 -14.82 84.40
C GLY A 3 25.48 -14.98 83.18
N GLY A 4 25.71 -14.25 82.08
CA GLY A 4 24.97 -14.45 80.81
C GLY A 4 24.78 -13.15 80.03
N ALA A 5 25.36 -13.09 78.83
CA ALA A 5 25.58 -11.90 78.02
C ALA A 5 24.68 -11.82 76.78
N ALA A 6 24.76 -10.65 76.11
CA ALA A 6 24.35 -10.33 74.72
C ALA A 6 22.83 -10.27 74.46
N GLY A 7 22.27 -9.39 73.62
CA GLY A 7 22.79 -8.39 72.71
C GLY A 7 21.65 -8.03 71.73
N VAL A 8 21.39 -6.73 71.57
CA VAL A 8 20.94 -5.99 70.36
C VAL A 8 19.88 -6.63 69.42
N LEU A 9 18.75 -5.94 69.18
CA LEU A 9 18.41 -5.25 67.90
C LEU A 9 16.95 -4.79 67.87
N ALA A 10 16.77 -3.48 67.65
CA ALA A 10 15.55 -2.92 67.11
C ALA A 10 15.48 -3.23 65.61
N ALA A 11 14.30 -3.64 65.12
CA ALA A 11 13.99 -3.60 63.70
C ALA A 11 12.58 -3.03 63.51
N TRP A 12 12.55 -1.96 62.75
CA TRP A 12 11.38 -1.20 62.33
C TRP A 12 10.43 -2.08 61.50
N LEU A 13 9.13 -1.99 61.76
CA LEU A 13 8.10 -2.44 60.83
C LEU A 13 8.13 -1.53 59.60
N ILE A 14 8.83 -1.98 58.56
CA ILE A 14 8.62 -1.46 57.21
C ILE A 14 7.31 -2.07 56.73
N GLY A 15 6.23 -1.28 56.77
CA GLY A 15 5.05 -1.59 55.99
C GLY A 15 5.47 -1.58 54.52
N THR A 16 5.57 -2.76 53.92
CA THR A 16 5.66 -2.88 52.47
C THR A 16 4.33 -2.44 51.91
N SER A 17 4.23 -1.18 51.45
CA SER A 17 3.27 -0.86 50.41
C SER A 17 3.62 -1.75 49.22
N LEU A 18 2.80 -2.76 48.95
CA LEU A 18 2.84 -3.43 47.66
C LEU A 18 2.62 -2.35 46.61
N ALA A 19 3.64 -2.07 45.80
CA ALA A 19 3.43 -1.31 44.58
C ALA A 19 2.34 -2.03 43.77
N PRO A 20 1.37 -1.31 43.16
CA PRO A 20 0.45 -1.96 42.24
C PRO A 20 1.27 -2.63 41.13
N ALA A 21 0.86 -3.84 40.76
CA ALA A 21 1.50 -4.58 39.68
C ALA A 21 1.54 -3.70 38.42
N ALA A 22 2.75 -3.47 37.89
CA ALA A 22 2.89 -2.95 36.54
C ALA A 22 2.31 -4.00 35.57
N ASN A 23 1.52 -3.53 34.60
CA ASN A 23 0.90 -4.26 33.47
C ASN A 23 -0.54 -4.76 33.67
N ALA A 24 -1.49 -3.86 33.93
CA ALA A 24 -2.88 -4.11 33.55
C ALA A 24 -3.13 -3.40 32.20
N VAL A 25 -3.25 -4.16 31.12
CA VAL A 25 -3.81 -3.67 29.85
C VAL A 25 -5.33 -3.64 30.02
N ASP A 26 -5.98 -2.52 29.71
CA ASP A 26 -7.44 -2.39 29.83
C ASP A 26 -8.13 -2.99 28.61
N ALA A 27 -9.39 -3.42 28.74
CA ALA A 27 -10.22 -3.85 27.62
C ALA A 27 -10.39 -2.73 26.58
N ASP A 28 -10.36 -1.48 27.04
CA ASP A 28 -10.40 -0.28 26.20
C ASP A 28 -9.12 -0.08 25.35
N ASP A 29 -8.02 -0.77 25.68
CA ASP A 29 -6.77 -0.73 24.89
C ASP A 29 -6.79 -1.72 23.70
N LEU A 30 -7.79 -2.61 23.62
CA LEU A 30 -7.96 -3.50 22.48
C LEU A 30 -8.50 -2.71 21.28
N VAL A 31 -7.71 -2.63 20.22
CA VAL A 31 -8.06 -1.88 19.01
C VAL A 31 -7.93 -2.76 17.77
N ILE A 32 -8.81 -2.53 16.80
CA ILE A 32 -8.65 -3.09 15.46
C ILE A 32 -7.60 -2.27 14.73
N TYR A 33 -6.53 -2.92 14.30
CA TYR A 33 -5.40 -2.30 13.61
C TYR A 33 -5.35 -2.76 12.14
N GLY A 34 -4.81 -1.89 11.29
CA GLY A 34 -4.65 -2.10 9.85
C GLY A 34 -5.44 -1.10 9.01
N PRO A 35 -5.14 -0.98 7.71
CA PRO A 35 -5.86 -0.11 6.78
C PRO A 35 -7.32 -0.53 6.61
N ASN A 36 -8.24 0.44 6.55
CA ASN A 36 -9.68 0.21 6.36
C ASN A 36 -10.09 0.21 4.87
N ILE A 37 -9.31 -0.50 4.05
CA ILE A 37 -9.48 -0.57 2.59
C ILE A 37 -9.62 -2.03 2.16
N VAL A 38 -10.45 -2.29 1.15
CA VAL A 38 -10.59 -3.64 0.55
C VAL A 38 -9.21 -4.21 0.23
N GLY A 39 -9.01 -5.51 0.46
CA GLY A 39 -7.77 -6.26 0.27
C GLY A 39 -6.82 -6.23 1.46
N ALA A 40 -6.90 -5.22 2.33
CA ALA A 40 -6.02 -5.14 3.50
C ALA A 40 -6.42 -6.17 4.56
N ALA A 41 -5.51 -6.46 5.49
CA ALA A 41 -5.77 -7.37 6.59
C ALA A 41 -5.84 -6.62 7.91
N LEU A 42 -6.93 -6.83 8.65
CA LEU A 42 -7.12 -6.28 10.00
C LEU A 42 -6.68 -7.27 11.07
N SER A 43 -6.09 -6.77 12.14
CA SER A 43 -5.74 -7.51 13.35
C SER A 43 -6.37 -6.86 14.59
N VAL A 44 -6.38 -7.56 15.72
CA VAL A 44 -6.67 -6.95 17.03
C VAL A 44 -5.38 -6.86 17.81
N GLU A 45 -4.94 -5.63 18.11
CA GLU A 45 -3.72 -5.41 18.89
C GLU A 45 -3.96 -5.59 20.39
N ARG A 46 -2.86 -5.87 21.13
CA ARG A 46 -2.82 -6.05 22.58
C ARG A 46 -3.70 -7.17 23.16
N ALA A 47 -4.36 -7.96 22.32
CA ALA A 47 -5.15 -9.12 22.74
C ALA A 47 -4.31 -10.10 23.58
N TYR A 48 -3.07 -10.39 23.15
CA TYR A 48 -2.17 -11.25 23.91
C TYR A 48 -1.86 -10.70 25.31
N ASP A 49 -1.52 -9.42 25.40
CA ASP A 49 -1.15 -8.78 26.67
C ASP A 49 -2.35 -8.67 27.63
N TYR A 50 -3.54 -8.36 27.10
CA TYR A 50 -4.79 -8.31 27.85
C TYR A 50 -5.12 -9.67 28.49
N PHE A 51 -5.04 -10.77 27.71
CA PHE A 51 -5.40 -12.09 28.23
C PHE A 51 -4.33 -12.71 29.14
N ILE A 52 -3.04 -12.36 28.99
CA ILE A 52 -2.01 -12.70 30.00
C ILE A 52 -2.24 -11.98 31.32
N ALA A 53 -2.61 -10.70 31.29
CA ALA A 53 -2.85 -9.93 32.50
C ALA A 53 -4.08 -10.46 33.26
N CYS A 54 -5.04 -11.03 32.53
CA CYS A 54 -6.30 -11.52 33.07
C CYS A 54 -6.28 -13.00 33.50
N ASP A 55 -5.46 -13.87 32.88
CA ASP A 55 -5.27 -15.27 33.29
C ASP A 55 -3.78 -15.56 33.59
N PRO A 56 -3.40 -15.86 34.85
CA PRO A 56 -2.02 -16.15 35.22
C PRO A 56 -1.50 -17.50 34.69
N ASN A 57 -2.33 -18.32 34.04
CA ASN A 57 -1.93 -19.57 33.40
C ASN A 57 -1.32 -19.31 32.00
N PRO A 58 -0.03 -19.64 31.76
CA PRO A 58 0.71 -19.24 30.57
C PRO A 58 0.28 -19.91 29.25
N GLN A 59 -0.85 -20.63 29.19
CA GLN A 59 -1.41 -21.13 27.94
C GLN A 59 -2.38 -20.10 27.36
N VAL A 60 -1.81 -19.03 26.81
CA VAL A 60 -2.56 -17.88 26.26
C VAL A 60 -3.24 -18.28 24.95
N ASN A 61 -4.44 -18.85 25.06
CA ASN A 61 -5.28 -19.15 23.92
C ASN A 61 -6.42 -18.15 23.89
N TYR A 62 -6.32 -17.13 23.02
CA TYR A 62 -7.46 -16.30 22.65
C TYR A 62 -7.89 -16.59 21.20
N THR A 63 -9.16 -16.33 20.93
CA THR A 63 -9.77 -16.43 19.60
C THR A 63 -10.35 -15.09 19.21
N VAL A 64 -10.32 -14.78 17.92
CA VAL A 64 -10.92 -13.57 17.35
C VAL A 64 -12.03 -14.01 16.40
N GLN A 65 -13.27 -13.62 16.69
CA GLN A 65 -14.40 -13.77 15.78
C GLN A 65 -14.71 -12.41 15.15
N TRP A 66 -14.43 -12.28 13.86
CA TRP A 66 -14.78 -11.08 13.10
C TRP A 66 -16.26 -11.01 12.79
N LEU A 67 -16.79 -9.79 12.76
CA LEU A 67 -18.18 -9.48 12.53
C LEU A 67 -18.31 -8.39 11.46
N ARG A 68 -19.14 -8.63 10.44
CA ARG A 68 -19.64 -7.64 9.49
C ARG A 68 -21.06 -7.28 9.85
N ASP A 69 -21.30 -6.01 10.19
CA ASP A 69 -22.61 -5.52 10.67
C ASP A 69 -23.20 -6.37 11.81
N GLY A 70 -22.33 -6.84 12.70
CA GLY A 70 -22.69 -7.69 13.84
C GLY A 70 -22.89 -9.18 13.52
N LYS A 71 -22.70 -9.61 12.27
CA LYS A 71 -22.79 -11.02 11.87
C LYS A 71 -21.40 -11.64 11.68
N PRO A 72 -21.15 -12.86 12.18
CA PRO A 72 -19.88 -13.56 11.99
C PRO A 72 -19.44 -13.67 10.52
N VAL A 73 -18.17 -13.36 10.26
CA VAL A 73 -17.50 -13.51 8.95
C VAL A 73 -16.14 -14.22 9.11
N GLY A 74 -15.64 -14.82 8.03
CA GLY A 74 -14.41 -15.63 8.05
C GLY A 74 -14.64 -17.08 8.50
N PRO A 75 -13.60 -17.93 8.49
CA PRO A 75 -13.72 -19.31 8.98
C PRO A 75 -14.11 -19.33 10.46
N SER A 76 -14.78 -20.40 10.90
CA SER A 76 -15.11 -20.66 12.32
C SER A 76 -13.89 -20.44 13.21
N PRO A 77 -14.04 -19.95 14.47
CA PRO A 77 -12.92 -19.54 15.31
C PRO A 77 -11.87 -20.66 15.42
N GLY A 78 -10.78 -20.50 14.67
CA GLY A 78 -9.59 -21.32 14.80
C GLY A 78 -8.69 -20.72 15.87
N TYR A 79 -7.93 -21.56 16.55
CA TYR A 79 -6.93 -21.12 17.50
C TYR A 79 -5.93 -20.16 16.81
N SER A 80 -5.67 -19.01 17.43
CA SER A 80 -4.73 -17.95 17.05
C SER A 80 -5.17 -16.91 16.00
N THR A 81 -5.02 -15.63 16.38
CA THR A 81 -4.56 -14.49 15.56
C THR A 81 -5.12 -14.31 14.13
N ALA A 82 -6.32 -14.82 13.83
CA ALA A 82 -6.86 -14.77 12.47
C ALA A 82 -7.05 -13.31 12.04
N LEU A 83 -6.27 -12.89 11.06
CA LEU A 83 -6.46 -11.61 10.39
C LEU A 83 -7.80 -11.63 9.65
N HIS A 84 -8.49 -10.49 9.60
CA HIS A 84 -9.63 -10.33 8.68
C HIS A 84 -9.15 -9.65 7.40
N ALA A 85 -9.05 -10.43 6.33
CA ALA A 85 -8.85 -9.88 5.00
C ALA A 85 -10.13 -9.18 4.55
N LEU A 86 -10.07 -7.85 4.40
CA LEU A 86 -11.18 -7.04 3.93
C LEU A 86 -11.51 -7.40 2.48
N THR A 87 -12.77 -7.64 2.17
CA THR A 87 -13.24 -7.91 0.81
C THR A 87 -14.19 -6.82 0.33
N ILE A 88 -14.54 -6.85 -0.96
CA ILE A 88 -15.51 -5.90 -1.53
C ILE A 88 -16.86 -5.92 -0.80
N ASP A 89 -17.23 -7.05 -0.19
CA ASP A 89 -18.46 -7.17 0.59
C ASP A 89 -18.40 -6.42 1.94
N ASP A 90 -17.21 -6.01 2.39
CA ASP A 90 -17.03 -5.22 3.61
C ASP A 90 -17.26 -3.72 3.37
N VAL A 91 -17.25 -3.24 2.12
CA VAL A 91 -17.38 -1.82 1.80
C VAL A 91 -18.66 -1.23 2.38
N GLY A 92 -18.53 -0.12 3.11
CA GLY A 92 -19.65 0.54 3.78
C GLY A 92 -20.21 -0.21 5.00
N SER A 93 -19.73 -1.42 5.30
CA SER A 93 -20.14 -2.19 6.48
C SER A 93 -19.38 -1.73 7.72
N ARG A 94 -19.96 -1.97 8.90
CA ARG A 94 -19.24 -1.83 10.17
C ARG A 94 -18.50 -3.12 10.49
N ILE A 95 -17.18 -3.03 10.64
CA ILE A 95 -16.32 -4.13 11.06
C ILE A 95 -16.12 -4.09 12.58
N SER A 96 -16.27 -5.23 13.22
CA SER A 96 -15.98 -5.41 14.65
C SER A 96 -15.46 -6.81 14.91
N ALA A 97 -14.88 -7.04 16.08
CA ALA A 97 -14.38 -8.34 16.51
C ALA A 97 -14.88 -8.68 17.90
N VAL A 98 -15.10 -9.97 18.18
CA VAL A 98 -15.27 -10.48 19.53
C VAL A 98 -14.04 -11.30 19.86
N VAL A 99 -13.29 -10.85 20.87
CA VAL A 99 -12.08 -11.53 21.34
C VAL A 99 -12.45 -12.33 22.58
N SER A 100 -12.21 -13.64 22.54
CA SER A 100 -12.56 -14.56 23.63
C SER A 100 -11.33 -15.32 24.10
N GLY A 101 -11.06 -15.28 25.41
CA GLY A 101 -9.95 -16.00 26.06
C GLY A 101 -10.43 -17.21 26.88
N ALA A 102 -9.57 -17.65 27.81
CA ALA A 102 -9.88 -18.70 28.77
C ALA A 102 -11.03 -18.30 29.73
N GLN A 103 -11.55 -19.29 30.46
CA GLN A 103 -12.81 -19.24 31.20
C GLN A 103 -12.92 -18.11 32.25
N GLU A 104 -11.79 -17.54 32.67
CA GLU A 104 -11.71 -16.46 33.67
C GLU A 104 -11.83 -15.04 33.07
N CYS A 105 -11.67 -14.89 31.74
CA CYS A 105 -11.69 -13.60 31.07
C CYS A 105 -12.94 -13.45 30.19
N PRO A 106 -13.86 -12.52 30.49
CA PRO A 106 -15.07 -12.34 29.69
C PRO A 106 -14.70 -11.91 28.25
N PRO A 107 -15.47 -12.34 27.24
CA PRO A 107 -15.26 -11.87 25.87
C PRO A 107 -15.40 -10.35 25.75
N VAL A 108 -14.52 -9.74 24.97
CA VAL A 108 -14.53 -8.30 24.70
C VAL A 108 -14.92 -8.06 23.25
N ARG A 109 -15.86 -7.14 23.03
CA ARG A 109 -16.21 -6.68 21.68
C ARG A 109 -15.41 -5.43 21.37
N VAL A 110 -14.67 -5.47 20.27
CA VAL A 110 -13.87 -4.37 19.73
C VAL A 110 -14.56 -3.86 18.48
N ASP A 111 -14.88 -2.58 18.43
CA ASP A 111 -15.50 -1.93 17.27
C ASP A 111 -14.45 -1.13 16.49
N ASP A 112 -14.45 -1.21 15.15
CA ASP A 112 -13.71 -0.29 14.30
C ASP A 112 -14.67 0.83 13.83
N PRO A 113 -14.46 2.10 14.22
CA PRO A 113 -15.32 3.20 13.82
C PRO A 113 -15.11 3.63 12.36
N ARG A 114 -14.05 3.14 11.70
CA ARG A 114 -13.69 3.54 10.34
C ARG A 114 -14.57 2.82 9.32
N VAL A 115 -14.97 3.55 8.28
CA VAL A 115 -15.75 2.97 7.16
C VAL A 115 -14.80 2.27 6.21
N ILE A 116 -15.11 1.03 5.82
CA ILE A 116 -14.33 0.33 4.81
C ILE A 116 -14.57 0.97 3.45
N ARG A 117 -13.48 1.34 2.77
CA ARG A 117 -13.51 1.99 1.45
C ARG A 117 -13.03 1.03 0.38
N LYS A 118 -13.60 1.18 -0.82
CA LYS A 118 -12.97 0.72 -2.04
C LYS A 118 -11.91 1.76 -2.40
N GLU A 119 -10.64 1.45 -2.16
CA GLU A 119 -9.52 2.28 -2.61
C GLU A 119 -8.84 1.56 -3.79
N PRO A 120 -9.05 2.04 -5.03
CA PRO A 120 -8.71 1.24 -6.21
C PRO A 120 -7.21 1.00 -6.37
N SER A 121 -6.35 1.89 -5.87
CA SER A 121 -4.88 1.72 -5.88
C SER A 121 -4.32 1.12 -4.59
N ARG A 122 -5.12 1.04 -3.52
CA ARG A 122 -4.76 0.53 -2.18
C ARG A 122 -3.47 1.14 -1.58
N ALA A 123 -3.10 2.35 -2.01
CA ALA A 123 -1.80 2.95 -1.73
C ALA A 123 -1.87 4.05 -0.65
N GLU A 124 -1.11 3.90 0.44
CA GLU A 124 -0.82 4.97 1.43
C GLU A 124 0.58 5.60 1.22
N GLY A 125 1.22 5.31 0.09
CA GLY A 125 2.62 5.60 -0.18
C GLY A 125 3.58 4.47 0.21
N PHE A 126 4.87 4.67 0.01
CA PHE A 126 5.96 3.77 0.39
C PHE A 126 6.32 3.85 1.87
N THR A 127 5.89 4.91 2.57
CA THR A 127 6.21 5.12 3.99
C THR A 127 5.03 4.95 4.95
N GLY A 128 3.87 4.52 4.48
CA GLY A 128 2.67 4.33 5.33
C GLY A 128 2.23 5.59 6.08
N ARG A 129 2.60 6.78 5.57
CA ARG A 129 2.24 8.08 6.16
C ARG A 129 0.99 8.68 5.53
N GLY A 130 0.28 7.93 4.69
CA GLY A 130 -0.87 8.42 3.94
C GLY A 130 -0.51 9.56 2.99
N ALA A 131 0.70 9.51 2.40
CA ALA A 131 1.20 10.51 1.47
C ALA A 131 1.81 9.81 0.27
N PHE A 132 1.47 10.30 -0.92
CA PHE A 132 2.01 9.76 -2.15
C PHE A 132 3.44 10.24 -2.39
N GLU A 133 4.33 9.29 -2.64
CA GLU A 133 5.78 9.47 -2.77
C GLU A 133 6.24 9.22 -4.20
N LEU A 134 7.35 9.85 -4.61
CA LEU A 134 7.89 9.76 -5.97
C LEU A 134 9.28 9.15 -5.98
N GLU A 135 9.44 8.03 -6.69
CA GLU A 135 10.71 7.31 -6.65
C GLU A 135 11.54 7.66 -7.86
N ALA A 136 12.78 8.07 -7.65
CA ALA A 136 13.63 8.59 -8.72
C ALA A 136 14.94 7.81 -8.81
N ARG A 137 15.20 7.23 -10.00
CA ARG A 137 16.45 6.52 -10.29
C ARG A 137 17.42 7.41 -11.05
N ARG A 138 18.66 7.49 -10.59
CA ARG A 138 19.76 8.16 -11.30
C ARG A 138 20.45 7.24 -12.31
N SER A 139 21.21 7.84 -13.22
CA SER A 139 21.98 7.09 -14.23
C SER A 139 23.05 6.17 -13.65
N ASP A 140 23.52 6.44 -12.43
CA ASP A 140 24.43 5.57 -11.68
C ASP A 140 23.71 4.43 -10.94
N GLY A 141 22.40 4.29 -11.15
CA GLY A 141 21.61 3.19 -10.62
C GLY A 141 21.19 3.33 -9.16
N VAL A 142 21.45 4.49 -8.54
CA VAL A 142 20.94 4.78 -7.21
C VAL A 142 19.46 5.18 -7.28
N LEU A 143 18.63 4.52 -6.48
CA LEU A 143 17.22 4.87 -6.27
C LEU A 143 17.06 5.76 -5.03
N PHE A 144 16.18 6.74 -5.15
CA PHE A 144 15.81 7.68 -4.08
C PHE A 144 14.30 7.71 -3.94
N SER A 145 13.81 7.88 -2.71
CA SER A 145 12.41 8.17 -2.43
C SER A 145 12.24 9.62 -2.03
N TYR A 146 11.30 10.31 -2.68
CA TYR A 146 10.99 11.71 -2.42
C TYR A 146 9.67 11.80 -1.66
N LEU A 147 9.77 12.17 -0.38
CA LEU A 147 8.73 11.98 0.64
C LEU A 147 7.56 12.98 0.59
N GLY A 148 7.12 13.38 -0.61
CA GLY A 148 6.06 14.37 -0.82
C GLY A 148 6.42 15.76 -0.30
N GLN A 149 5.47 16.71 -0.32
CA GLN A 149 5.66 18.05 0.23
C GLN A 149 4.95 18.24 1.57
N ASP A 150 5.53 19.07 2.44
CA ASP A 150 4.72 19.79 3.44
C ASP A 150 4.14 21.02 2.73
N ALA A 151 2.86 21.32 2.97
CA ALA A 151 2.13 22.46 2.40
C ALA A 151 2.85 23.83 2.57
N SER A 152 3.91 23.89 3.37
CA SER A 152 4.68 25.10 3.68
C SER A 152 6.17 25.10 3.29
N GLN A 153 6.79 23.97 2.87
CA GLN A 153 8.27 23.85 2.80
C GLN A 153 8.85 23.17 1.54
N GLY A 154 8.05 22.73 0.58
CA GLY A 154 8.54 21.94 -0.57
C GLY A 154 8.83 20.48 -0.18
N TRP A 155 9.65 19.78 -0.97
CA TRP A 155 9.92 18.35 -0.75
C TRP A 155 10.47 18.08 0.65
N LYS A 156 9.89 17.10 1.35
CA LYS A 156 10.45 16.54 2.58
C LYS A 156 11.82 15.88 2.32
N SER A 157 12.48 15.42 3.38
CA SER A 157 13.79 14.78 3.30
C SER A 157 13.81 13.67 2.25
N VAL A 158 14.81 13.68 1.37
CA VAL A 158 15.01 12.63 0.37
C VAL A 158 15.65 11.42 1.05
N LEU A 159 15.05 10.24 0.89
CA LEU A 159 15.61 8.99 1.36
C LEU A 159 16.44 8.36 0.24
N ARG A 160 17.70 8.02 0.53
CA ARG A 160 18.53 7.22 -0.39
C ARG A 160 18.28 5.74 -0.13
N ILE A 161 17.57 5.09 -1.05
CA ILE A 161 17.30 3.64 -0.99
C ILE A 161 18.58 2.85 -1.23
N GLY A 162 19.34 3.18 -2.28
CA GLY A 162 20.64 2.55 -2.54
C GLY A 162 20.94 2.29 -4.02
N PRO A 163 22.15 1.77 -4.33
CA PRO A 163 22.58 1.43 -5.69
C PRO A 163 22.02 0.07 -6.16
N GLY A 164 22.33 -0.34 -7.39
CA GLY A 164 22.01 -1.66 -7.93
C GLY A 164 20.75 -1.70 -8.81
N TRP A 165 20.00 -0.59 -8.87
CA TRP A 165 18.77 -0.51 -9.66
C TRP A 165 19.02 -0.35 -11.16
N GLU A 166 20.27 -0.11 -11.57
CA GLU A 166 20.72 -0.18 -12.97
C GLU A 166 20.65 -1.60 -13.55
N SER A 167 20.58 -2.63 -12.70
CA SER A 167 20.43 -4.03 -13.12
C SER A 167 19.03 -4.38 -13.63
N PHE A 168 18.05 -3.47 -13.51
CA PHE A 168 16.68 -3.67 -13.95
C PHE A 168 16.36 -2.88 -15.23
N THR A 169 15.78 -3.57 -16.20
CA THR A 169 15.29 -3.00 -17.47
C THR A 169 14.04 -2.16 -17.26
N ARG A 170 13.26 -2.48 -16.23
CA ARG A 170 12.01 -1.82 -15.87
C ARG A 170 11.83 -1.81 -14.36
N ILE A 171 11.32 -0.71 -13.84
CA ILE A 171 10.86 -0.56 -12.45
C ILE A 171 9.46 0.06 -12.56
N ILE A 172 8.52 -0.43 -11.77
CA ILE A 172 7.17 0.14 -11.65
C ILE A 172 6.74 0.10 -10.18
N ALA A 173 5.91 1.07 -9.79
CA ALA A 173 5.20 1.11 -8.52
C ALA A 173 3.75 0.69 -8.76
N PRO A 174 3.36 -0.57 -8.52
CA PRO A 174 1.97 -1.01 -8.73
C PRO A 174 1.02 -0.68 -7.55
N GLY A 175 1.49 0.05 -6.55
CA GLY A 175 0.80 0.20 -5.26
C GLY A 175 1.06 -1.00 -4.34
N ASP A 176 0.11 -1.26 -3.43
CA ASP A 176 0.13 -2.39 -2.49
C ASP A 176 -0.24 -3.72 -3.18
N ILE A 177 0.74 -4.35 -3.82
CA ILE A 177 0.56 -5.63 -4.49
C ILE A 177 0.53 -6.77 -3.47
N THR A 178 1.21 -6.69 -2.31
CA THR A 178 1.21 -7.71 -1.25
C THR A 178 -0.09 -7.78 -0.48
N ALA A 179 -0.90 -6.73 -0.51
CA ALA A 179 -2.06 -6.53 0.32
C ALA A 179 -1.76 -6.35 1.81
N ASP A 180 -0.60 -5.78 2.13
CA ASP A 180 -0.18 -5.46 3.50
C ASP A 180 -0.40 -3.99 3.90
N GLY A 181 -0.86 -3.15 2.98
CA GLY A 181 -1.12 -1.73 3.18
C GLY A 181 0.03 -0.79 2.78
N LEU A 182 1.13 -1.33 2.26
CA LEU A 182 2.31 -0.55 1.89
C LEU A 182 2.56 -0.66 0.39
N ASN A 183 3.06 0.41 -0.23
CA ASN A 183 3.43 0.33 -1.64
C ASN A 183 4.65 -0.58 -1.85
N ASP A 184 4.56 -1.38 -2.90
CA ASP A 184 5.64 -2.26 -3.35
C ASP A 184 6.32 -1.73 -4.60
N ILE A 185 7.46 -2.33 -4.95
CA ILE A 185 8.10 -2.15 -6.26
C ILE A 185 8.13 -3.48 -7.00
N LEU A 186 7.84 -3.44 -8.30
CA LEU A 186 8.16 -4.53 -9.21
C LEU A 186 9.28 -4.09 -10.15
N ALA A 187 10.27 -4.96 -10.31
CA ALA A 187 11.39 -4.71 -11.21
C ALA A 187 11.63 -5.89 -12.15
N THR A 188 11.79 -5.62 -13.44
CA THR A 188 12.17 -6.63 -14.44
C THR A 188 13.69 -6.65 -14.59
N ASP A 189 14.32 -7.80 -14.36
CA ASP A 189 15.77 -7.95 -14.53
C ASP A 189 16.18 -8.23 -15.99
N LEU A 190 17.49 -8.25 -16.24
CA LEU A 190 18.05 -8.52 -17.58
C LEU A 190 17.70 -9.90 -18.13
N SER A 191 17.39 -10.88 -17.28
CA SER A 191 16.94 -12.22 -17.70
C SER A 191 15.45 -12.26 -18.08
N GLY A 192 14.69 -11.22 -17.70
CA GLY A 192 13.26 -11.11 -17.90
C GLY A 192 12.45 -11.69 -16.75
N ALA A 193 13.06 -11.91 -15.58
CA ALA A 193 12.32 -12.19 -14.36
C ALA A 193 11.69 -10.89 -13.84
N LEU A 194 10.39 -10.92 -13.53
CA LEU A 194 9.73 -9.88 -12.77
C LEU A 194 9.84 -10.23 -11.30
N VAL A 195 10.44 -9.32 -10.54
CA VAL A 195 10.78 -9.51 -9.13
C VAL A 195 10.04 -8.47 -8.31
N GLN A 196 9.44 -8.91 -7.21
CA GLN A 196 8.74 -8.06 -6.26
C GLN A 196 9.65 -7.69 -5.09
N TYR A 197 9.58 -6.41 -4.72
CA TYR A 197 10.23 -5.77 -3.59
C TYR A 197 9.15 -5.23 -2.67
N GLU A 198 8.93 -5.96 -1.57
CA GLU A 198 7.95 -5.59 -0.55
C GLU A 198 8.40 -4.34 0.19
N GLY A 199 7.47 -3.39 0.40
CA GLY A 199 7.71 -2.17 1.16
C GLY A 199 7.71 -2.43 2.68
N TYR A 200 8.55 -1.71 3.44
CA TYR A 200 8.56 -1.78 4.91
C TYR A 200 7.83 -0.62 5.61
N GLY A 201 7.33 0.36 4.85
CA GLY A 201 6.65 1.52 5.43
C GLY A 201 7.61 2.55 6.04
N ASP A 202 8.90 2.43 5.80
CA ASP A 202 9.90 3.45 6.13
C ASP A 202 10.61 3.99 4.86
N GLY A 203 10.13 3.61 3.68
CA GLY A 203 10.73 3.89 2.38
C GLY A 203 11.87 2.94 2.01
N ALA A 204 12.18 1.95 2.85
CA ALA A 204 13.02 0.82 2.49
C ALA A 204 12.19 -0.34 1.93
N PHE A 205 12.88 -1.26 1.25
CA PHE A 205 12.30 -2.44 0.61
C PHE A 205 13.04 -3.70 1.05
N THR A 206 12.37 -4.85 0.97
CA THR A 206 13.02 -6.15 1.21
C THR A 206 14.26 -6.33 0.33
N THR A 207 15.40 -6.63 0.96
CA THR A 207 16.63 -7.00 0.25
C THR A 207 16.88 -8.50 0.26
N HIS A 208 16.13 -9.25 1.07
CA HIS A 208 16.42 -10.65 1.40
C HIS A 208 15.41 -11.63 0.80
N TYR A 209 14.13 -11.25 0.68
CA TYR A 209 13.07 -12.12 0.15
C TYR A 209 12.48 -11.52 -1.13
N ARG A 210 13.20 -11.73 -2.24
CA ARG A 210 12.74 -11.36 -3.58
C ARG A 210 11.78 -12.42 -4.09
N ASN A 211 10.49 -12.10 -4.13
CA ASN A 211 9.50 -12.97 -4.74
C ASN A 211 9.57 -12.83 -6.27
N VAL A 212 9.94 -13.91 -6.95
CA VAL A 212 9.90 -13.95 -8.43
C VAL A 212 8.45 -14.16 -8.84
N VAL A 213 7.83 -13.10 -9.37
CA VAL A 213 6.45 -13.11 -9.87
C VAL A 213 6.34 -14.00 -11.11
N GLY A 214 7.35 -13.98 -11.97
CA GLY A 214 7.43 -14.84 -13.15
C GLY A 214 8.59 -14.49 -14.07
N SER A 215 8.73 -15.21 -15.18
CA SER A 215 9.77 -15.00 -16.20
C SER A 215 9.19 -14.59 -17.56
N GLY A 216 10.04 -14.12 -18.47
CA GLY A 216 9.64 -13.71 -19.82
C GLY A 216 9.08 -12.29 -19.94
N TRP A 217 9.17 -11.48 -18.89
CA TRP A 217 8.60 -10.11 -18.86
C TRP A 217 9.32 -9.11 -19.77
N ASN A 218 10.51 -9.44 -20.26
CA ASN A 218 11.18 -8.68 -21.32
C ASN A 218 10.47 -8.82 -22.69
N ALA A 219 9.53 -9.77 -22.84
CA ALA A 219 8.68 -9.86 -24.04
C ALA A 219 7.53 -8.84 -24.06
N MET A 220 7.22 -8.22 -22.90
CA MET A 220 6.24 -7.15 -22.81
C MET A 220 6.91 -5.82 -23.15
N ASP A 221 6.25 -5.00 -23.96
CA ASP A 221 6.67 -3.64 -24.26
C ASP A 221 6.48 -2.75 -23.02
N LYS A 222 5.24 -2.71 -22.51
CA LYS A 222 4.88 -1.90 -21.34
C LYS A 222 4.22 -2.75 -20.26
N VAL A 223 4.43 -2.36 -19.01
CA VAL A 223 3.83 -2.98 -17.83
C VAL A 223 3.46 -1.86 -16.87
N VAL A 224 2.27 -1.90 -16.30
CA VAL A 224 1.79 -0.96 -15.27
C VAL A 224 0.97 -1.72 -14.24
N GLY A 225 0.99 -1.25 -12.99
CA GLY A 225 0.01 -1.67 -11.99
C GLY A 225 -1.13 -0.66 -11.97
N PRO A 226 -2.31 -0.96 -12.54
CA PRO A 226 -3.45 -0.06 -12.46
C PRO A 226 -4.01 0.08 -11.05
N GLY A 227 -3.78 -0.91 -10.19
CA GLY A 227 -4.56 -1.17 -8.97
C GLY A 227 -5.59 -2.27 -9.23
N ASP A 228 -6.69 -2.31 -8.49
CA ASP A 228 -7.77 -3.30 -8.60
C ASP A 228 -8.62 -3.08 -9.86
N PHE A 229 -8.16 -3.65 -10.99
CA PHE A 229 -8.75 -3.43 -12.31
C PHE A 229 -9.96 -4.34 -12.56
N ASP A 230 -10.00 -5.50 -11.91
CA ASP A 230 -11.10 -6.47 -12.02
C ASP A 230 -12.14 -6.42 -10.88
N GLY A 231 -11.91 -5.61 -9.85
CA GLY A 231 -12.83 -5.38 -8.74
C GLY A 231 -12.80 -6.49 -7.69
N ASN A 232 -11.77 -7.34 -7.67
CA ASN A 232 -11.64 -8.41 -6.70
C ASN A 232 -11.02 -7.97 -5.37
N GLY A 233 -10.55 -6.72 -5.29
CA GLY A 233 -9.97 -6.13 -4.10
C GLY A 233 -8.45 -6.25 -3.98
N LEU A 234 -7.77 -6.75 -4.99
CA LEU A 234 -6.31 -6.87 -5.06
C LEU A 234 -5.78 -6.06 -6.23
N ASN A 235 -4.58 -5.50 -6.09
CA ASN A 235 -3.95 -4.79 -7.19
C ASN A 235 -3.50 -5.77 -8.28
N ASP A 236 -3.78 -5.42 -9.54
CA ASP A 236 -3.48 -6.21 -10.73
C ASP A 236 -2.28 -5.65 -11.51
N LEU A 237 -1.90 -6.34 -12.60
CA LEU A 237 -1.01 -5.80 -13.62
C LEU A 237 -1.66 -5.78 -14.99
N LEU A 238 -1.33 -4.75 -15.77
CA LEU A 238 -1.58 -4.69 -17.20
C LEU A 238 -0.25 -4.69 -17.94
N ALA A 239 -0.14 -5.51 -19.00
CA ALA A 239 1.04 -5.52 -19.85
C ALA A 239 0.69 -5.64 -21.33
N SER A 240 1.29 -4.78 -22.15
CA SER A 240 1.14 -4.82 -23.60
C SER A 240 2.32 -5.53 -24.24
N ASP A 241 2.05 -6.43 -25.18
CA ASP A 241 3.11 -7.03 -25.99
C ASP A 241 3.53 -6.14 -27.16
N ALA A 242 4.61 -6.52 -27.86
CA ALA A 242 5.13 -5.79 -29.01
C ALA A 242 4.16 -5.74 -30.22
N LYS A 243 3.11 -6.56 -30.25
CA LYS A 243 2.06 -6.51 -31.27
C LYS A 243 0.94 -5.53 -30.89
N GLY A 244 0.98 -4.99 -29.68
CA GLY A 244 -0.04 -4.08 -29.15
C GLY A 244 -1.24 -4.78 -28.55
N ASP A 245 -1.15 -6.08 -28.25
CA ASP A 245 -2.16 -6.76 -27.46
C ASP A 245 -1.94 -6.44 -25.97
N LEU A 246 -2.99 -5.99 -25.30
CA LEU A 246 -2.96 -5.69 -23.87
C LEU A 246 -3.58 -6.83 -23.07
N TYR A 247 -2.87 -7.28 -22.05
CA TYR A 247 -3.30 -8.36 -21.17
C TYR A 247 -3.40 -7.86 -19.73
N LEU A 248 -4.49 -8.25 -19.07
CA LEU A 248 -4.66 -8.22 -17.63
C LEU A 248 -4.04 -9.47 -17.03
N TYR A 249 -3.27 -9.29 -15.97
CA TYR A 249 -2.73 -10.33 -15.11
C TYR A 249 -3.44 -10.18 -13.77
N PRO A 250 -4.58 -10.89 -13.57
CA PRO A 250 -5.37 -10.73 -12.37
C PRO A 250 -4.69 -11.40 -11.20
N ARG A 251 -4.69 -10.73 -10.06
CA ARG A 251 -4.25 -11.34 -8.82
C ARG A 251 -5.39 -12.13 -8.19
N VAL A 252 -5.10 -13.25 -7.53
CA VAL A 252 -6.16 -14.04 -6.87
C VAL A 252 -5.96 -14.12 -5.35
N ASP A 253 -4.72 -14.03 -4.89
CA ASP A 253 -4.36 -13.91 -3.48
C ASP A 253 -2.95 -13.30 -3.32
N ARG A 254 -2.47 -13.22 -2.06
CA ARG A 254 -1.16 -12.67 -1.67
C ARG A 254 0.06 -13.31 -2.34
N SER A 255 -0.07 -14.44 -3.00
CA SER A 255 1.04 -15.23 -3.52
C SER A 255 0.83 -15.76 -4.93
N SER A 256 -0.35 -15.58 -5.53
CA SER A 256 -0.67 -16.20 -6.80
C SER A 256 -1.47 -15.32 -7.75
N TRP A 257 -1.35 -15.67 -9.03
CA TRP A 257 -1.92 -14.95 -10.18
C TRP A 257 -2.77 -15.89 -11.00
N SER A 258 -3.84 -15.36 -11.58
CA SER A 258 -4.65 -16.06 -12.58
C SER A 258 -3.93 -16.10 -13.94
N PRO A 259 -4.33 -17.02 -14.84
CA PRO A 259 -3.98 -16.91 -16.25
C PRO A 259 -4.36 -15.54 -16.81
N ARG A 260 -3.44 -14.92 -17.55
CA ARG A 260 -3.67 -13.59 -18.13
C ARG A 260 -4.87 -13.60 -19.09
N VAL A 261 -5.61 -12.51 -19.12
CA VAL A 261 -6.76 -12.29 -19.99
C VAL A 261 -6.45 -11.16 -20.97
N LYS A 262 -6.74 -11.35 -22.26
CA LYS A 262 -6.59 -10.27 -23.23
C LYS A 262 -7.72 -9.25 -23.06
N VAL A 263 -7.37 -8.00 -22.73
CA VAL A 263 -8.32 -6.92 -22.43
C VAL A 263 -8.25 -5.75 -23.41
N GLY A 264 -7.33 -5.80 -24.37
CA GLY A 264 -7.23 -4.76 -25.39
C GLY A 264 -6.35 -5.13 -26.58
N GLN A 265 -6.41 -4.29 -27.61
CA GLN A 265 -5.62 -4.37 -28.84
C GLN A 265 -5.26 -2.96 -29.30
N GLY A 266 -4.24 -2.83 -30.15
CA GLY A 266 -3.82 -1.54 -30.72
C GLY A 266 -2.95 -0.69 -29.79
N TRP A 267 -2.56 -1.20 -28.62
CA TRP A 267 -1.76 -0.48 -27.63
C TRP A 267 -0.32 -0.20 -28.09
N GLY A 268 0.17 -0.89 -29.11
CA GLY A 268 1.47 -0.62 -29.73
C GLY A 268 1.54 0.73 -30.46
N THR A 269 0.40 1.40 -30.66
CA THR A 269 0.36 2.78 -31.16
C THR A 269 0.75 3.80 -30.08
N MET A 270 0.65 3.42 -28.81
CA MET A 270 0.97 4.26 -27.65
C MET A 270 2.46 4.17 -27.32
N ASP A 271 3.09 5.31 -27.07
CA ASP A 271 4.48 5.38 -26.65
C ASP A 271 4.66 5.18 -25.14
N LEU A 272 3.62 5.53 -24.38
CA LEU A 272 3.60 5.42 -22.92
C LEU A 272 2.21 4.97 -22.46
N ILE A 273 2.19 4.13 -21.42
CA ILE A 273 1.02 3.87 -20.58
C ILE A 273 1.44 4.07 -19.12
N PHE A 274 0.55 4.59 -18.30
CA PHE A 274 0.71 4.70 -16.84
C PHE A 274 -0.67 4.68 -16.19
N ALA A 275 -0.73 4.41 -14.89
CA ALA A 275 -1.97 4.35 -14.15
C ALA A 275 -2.05 5.48 -13.13
N PRO A 276 -3.02 6.41 -13.26
CA PRO A 276 -3.23 7.42 -12.24
C PRO A 276 -3.97 6.92 -10.99
N GLY A 277 -4.61 5.76 -11.03
CA GLY A 277 -5.66 5.39 -10.07
C GLY A 277 -7.02 5.84 -10.58
N ASP A 278 -7.97 6.16 -9.70
CA ASP A 278 -9.28 6.69 -10.08
C ASP A 278 -9.18 8.19 -10.43
N PHE A 279 -8.91 8.48 -11.68
CA PHE A 279 -8.74 9.85 -12.15
C PHE A 279 -10.08 10.48 -12.55
N ASN A 280 -11.07 9.66 -12.88
CA ASN A 280 -12.38 10.08 -13.35
C ASN A 280 -13.45 10.20 -12.25
N GLY A 281 -13.17 9.67 -11.06
CA GLY A 281 -14.01 9.74 -9.85
C GLY A 281 -15.16 8.74 -9.81
N ASP A 282 -15.12 7.65 -10.60
CA ASP A 282 -16.16 6.63 -10.65
C ASP A 282 -15.95 5.45 -9.68
N GLY A 283 -14.88 5.50 -8.89
CA GLY A 283 -14.50 4.47 -7.93
C GLY A 283 -13.78 3.27 -8.54
N ASN A 284 -13.29 3.37 -9.78
CA ASN A 284 -12.48 2.33 -10.44
C ASN A 284 -11.13 2.90 -10.90
N VAL A 285 -10.14 2.04 -11.00
CA VAL A 285 -8.83 2.42 -11.54
C VAL A 285 -8.92 2.79 -13.01
N ASP A 286 -8.18 3.83 -13.40
CA ASP A 286 -8.03 4.26 -14.78
C ASP A 286 -6.61 4.01 -15.29
N VAL A 287 -6.45 4.05 -16.62
CA VAL A 287 -5.15 4.06 -17.30
C VAL A 287 -5.08 5.28 -18.19
N MET A 288 -3.92 5.91 -18.25
CA MET A 288 -3.60 6.93 -19.23
C MET A 288 -2.61 6.40 -20.26
N ALA A 289 -2.79 6.80 -21.52
CA ALA A 289 -1.89 6.45 -22.59
C ALA A 289 -1.57 7.66 -23.47
N LYS A 290 -0.29 7.81 -23.81
CA LYS A 290 0.19 8.88 -24.69
C LYS A 290 0.63 8.28 -26.01
N ASP A 291 0.12 8.82 -27.11
CA ASP A 291 0.56 8.42 -28.45
C ASP A 291 1.82 9.17 -28.93
N LYS A 292 2.21 8.88 -30.17
CA LYS A 292 3.36 9.50 -30.86
C LYS A 292 3.15 10.97 -31.21
N ASP A 293 1.91 11.42 -31.32
CA ASP A 293 1.55 12.81 -31.63
C ASP A 293 1.39 13.65 -30.35
N GLY A 294 1.60 13.05 -29.18
CA GLY A 294 1.52 13.72 -27.89
C GLY A 294 0.09 13.95 -27.42
N ARG A 295 -0.89 13.23 -27.99
CA ARG A 295 -2.25 13.14 -27.44
C ARG A 295 -2.20 12.25 -26.21
N LEU A 296 -2.79 12.73 -25.11
CA LEU A 296 -2.98 11.94 -23.90
C LEU A 296 -4.44 11.51 -23.83
N PHE A 297 -4.66 10.22 -23.65
CA PHE A 297 -5.98 9.61 -23.54
C PHE A 297 -6.16 9.04 -22.14
N LEU A 298 -7.35 9.24 -21.58
CA LEU A 298 -7.83 8.56 -20.38
C LEU A 298 -8.69 7.36 -20.81
N TYR A 299 -8.28 6.18 -20.37
CA TYR A 299 -8.98 4.91 -20.52
C TYR A 299 -9.54 4.54 -19.15
N GLY A 300 -10.82 4.83 -18.94
CA GLY A 300 -11.42 4.50 -17.65
C GLY A 300 -11.65 3.00 -17.50
N GLY A 301 -11.42 2.46 -16.30
CA GLY A 301 -11.75 1.08 -15.96
C GLY A 301 -13.23 0.92 -15.64
N ASN A 302 -13.79 -0.26 -15.87
CA ASN A 302 -15.17 -0.58 -15.47
C ASN A 302 -15.26 -1.36 -14.14
N GLY A 303 -14.13 -1.56 -13.46
CA GLY A 303 -14.02 -2.34 -12.23
C GLY A 303 -14.36 -3.82 -12.36
N ARG A 304 -14.28 -4.36 -13.59
CA ARG A 304 -14.61 -5.76 -13.94
C ARG A 304 -13.65 -6.31 -15.00
N GLY A 305 -12.44 -5.75 -15.08
CA GLY A 305 -11.39 -6.20 -15.99
C GLY A 305 -11.56 -5.67 -17.41
N GLY A 306 -12.30 -4.58 -17.60
CA GLY A 306 -12.55 -3.97 -18.89
C GLY A 306 -12.58 -2.44 -18.84
N TRP A 307 -12.94 -1.84 -19.97
CA TRP A 307 -12.85 -0.41 -20.19
C TRP A 307 -14.22 0.25 -20.32
N ILE A 308 -14.32 1.51 -19.89
CA ILE A 308 -15.33 2.45 -20.37
C ILE A 308 -14.81 3.16 -21.63
N THR A 309 -15.60 4.08 -22.19
CA THR A 309 -15.22 4.78 -23.43
C THR A 309 -14.00 5.68 -23.17
N PRO A 310 -12.89 5.49 -23.91
CA PRO A 310 -11.72 6.34 -23.74
C PRO A 310 -11.96 7.72 -24.31
N ARG A 311 -11.29 8.72 -23.75
CA ARG A 311 -11.37 10.12 -24.22
C ARG A 311 -10.00 10.79 -24.19
N GLN A 312 -9.79 11.73 -25.11
CA GLN A 312 -8.60 12.56 -25.07
C GLN A 312 -8.72 13.58 -23.93
N VAL A 313 -7.70 13.64 -23.08
CA VAL A 313 -7.63 14.55 -21.92
C VAL A 313 -6.46 15.54 -22.02
N GLY A 314 -5.62 15.42 -23.04
CA GLY A 314 -4.52 16.36 -23.24
C GLY A 314 -3.89 16.31 -24.64
N GLN A 315 -3.06 17.31 -24.92
CA GLN A 315 -2.29 17.47 -26.15
C GLN A 315 -0.90 18.04 -25.79
N GLY A 316 0.12 17.73 -26.60
CA GLY A 316 1.46 18.28 -26.44
C GLY A 316 2.32 17.57 -25.40
N TRP A 317 1.90 16.40 -24.92
CA TRP A 317 2.60 15.65 -23.87
C TRP A 317 3.97 15.12 -24.29
N ASN A 318 4.30 15.17 -25.59
CA ASN A 318 5.65 14.90 -26.09
C ASN A 318 6.69 15.94 -25.65
N ALA A 319 6.26 17.11 -25.16
CA ALA A 319 7.16 18.10 -24.57
C ALA A 319 7.70 17.68 -23.19
N LEU A 320 7.16 16.61 -22.62
CA LEU A 320 7.54 16.07 -21.32
C LEU A 320 8.24 14.73 -21.47
N SER A 321 9.17 14.48 -20.57
CA SER A 321 9.79 13.18 -20.33
C SER A 321 9.37 12.65 -18.96
N LYS A 322 9.51 11.34 -18.71
CA LYS A 322 9.23 10.73 -17.39
C LYS A 322 7.85 11.12 -16.86
N ILE A 323 6.84 10.77 -17.65
CA ILE A 323 5.45 11.03 -17.30
C ILE A 323 4.94 9.82 -16.52
N GLY A 324 4.24 10.08 -15.43
CA GLY A 324 3.65 9.05 -14.58
C GLY A 324 2.67 9.69 -13.60
N SER A 325 2.16 8.88 -12.68
CA SER A 325 1.35 9.34 -11.56
C SER A 325 2.11 9.11 -10.28
N VAL A 326 1.88 9.96 -9.29
CA VAL A 326 2.26 9.66 -7.90
C VAL A 326 1.04 9.25 -7.08
N GLY A 327 -0.18 9.50 -7.55
CA GLY A 327 -1.40 9.49 -6.73
C GLY A 327 -1.78 10.92 -6.32
N ASP A 328 -2.46 11.09 -5.18
CA ASP A 328 -2.89 12.40 -4.67
C ASP A 328 -1.73 13.18 -4.03
N PHE A 329 -1.01 13.94 -4.85
CA PHE A 329 0.20 14.66 -4.43
C PHE A 329 -0.11 15.87 -3.55
N ASN A 330 -1.24 16.55 -3.81
CA ASN A 330 -1.61 17.79 -3.13
C ASN A 330 -2.61 17.58 -1.98
N HIS A 331 -3.01 16.33 -1.72
CA HIS A 331 -3.94 15.92 -0.66
C HIS A 331 -5.35 16.52 -0.84
N ASP A 332 -5.78 16.73 -2.09
CA ASP A 332 -7.13 17.22 -2.39
C ASP A 332 -8.16 16.12 -2.66
N GLY A 333 -7.73 14.86 -2.54
CA GLY A 333 -8.54 13.65 -2.70
C GLY A 333 -8.56 13.10 -4.12
N PHE A 334 -7.76 13.66 -5.04
CA PHE A 334 -7.74 13.26 -6.45
C PHE A 334 -6.34 12.92 -6.92
N SER A 335 -6.25 11.96 -7.84
CA SER A 335 -4.97 11.56 -8.41
C SER A 335 -4.33 12.65 -9.28
N ASP A 336 -3.02 12.82 -9.14
CA ASP A 336 -2.20 13.80 -9.85
C ASP A 336 -1.15 13.13 -10.75
N VAL A 337 -0.75 13.85 -11.80
CA VAL A 337 0.18 13.35 -12.83
C VAL A 337 1.42 14.21 -12.89
N HIS A 338 2.60 13.60 -12.95
CA HIS A 338 3.86 14.31 -13.08
C HIS A 338 4.44 14.22 -14.50
N GLY A 339 5.33 15.16 -14.82
CA GLY A 339 6.19 15.08 -15.99
C GLY A 339 7.38 16.02 -15.89
N VAL A 340 8.48 15.70 -16.56
CA VAL A 340 9.70 16.51 -16.56
C VAL A 340 9.84 17.25 -17.88
N ASN A 341 9.87 18.58 -17.82
CA ASN A 341 9.99 19.43 -19.01
C ASN A 341 11.44 19.44 -19.58
N ALA A 342 11.64 20.08 -20.73
CA ALA A 342 12.94 20.18 -21.38
C ALA A 342 14.02 20.96 -20.58
N ALA A 343 13.61 21.82 -19.65
CA ALA A 343 14.52 22.51 -18.72
C ALA A 343 14.95 21.61 -17.55
N GLY A 344 14.36 20.42 -17.43
CA GLY A 344 14.59 19.50 -16.32
C GLY A 344 13.80 19.87 -15.07
N ASP A 345 12.74 20.67 -15.18
CA ASP A 345 11.82 20.92 -14.08
C ASP A 345 10.78 19.81 -13.99
N LEU A 346 10.48 19.40 -12.75
CA LEU A 346 9.35 18.52 -12.45
C LEU A 346 8.07 19.36 -12.37
N LEU A 347 7.13 19.04 -13.23
CA LEU A 347 5.80 19.60 -13.26
C LEU A 347 4.82 18.61 -12.65
N MET A 348 3.90 19.10 -11.82
CA MET A 348 2.76 18.36 -11.30
C MET A 348 1.48 18.91 -11.91
N TYR A 349 0.71 18.06 -12.57
CA TYR A 349 -0.59 18.33 -13.16
C TYR A 349 -1.66 17.81 -12.22
N TYR A 350 -2.44 18.72 -11.64
CA TYR A 350 -3.43 18.38 -10.63
C TYR A 350 -4.72 17.87 -11.25
N GLY A 351 -5.20 16.72 -10.78
CA GLY A 351 -6.48 16.15 -11.20
C GLY A 351 -7.67 16.96 -10.67
N ASP A 352 -8.83 16.80 -11.31
CA ASP A 352 -10.11 17.36 -10.82
C ASP A 352 -11.09 16.31 -10.29
N GLY A 353 -10.67 15.03 -10.27
CA GLY A 353 -11.51 13.90 -9.88
C GLY A 353 -12.69 13.62 -10.80
N ARG A 354 -12.69 14.21 -12.00
CA ARG A 354 -13.75 14.07 -13.02
C ARG A 354 -13.14 13.74 -14.38
N GLY A 355 -11.85 13.38 -14.37
CA GLY A 355 -11.00 13.04 -15.49
C GLY A 355 -10.51 14.24 -16.30
N GLY A 356 -10.44 15.40 -15.68
CA GLY A 356 -9.88 16.64 -16.20
C GLY A 356 -8.73 17.15 -15.33
N TRP A 357 -8.35 18.42 -15.53
CA TRP A 357 -7.21 19.06 -14.86
C TRP A 357 -7.65 20.31 -14.11
N LYS A 358 -7.14 20.48 -12.90
CA LYS A 358 -7.30 21.68 -12.08
C LYS A 358 -6.22 22.73 -12.37
N GLY A 359 -5.01 22.29 -12.71
CA GLY A 359 -3.89 23.18 -13.00
C GLY A 359 -2.56 22.43 -13.11
N VAL A 360 -1.48 23.18 -13.27
CA VAL A 360 -0.11 22.64 -13.30
C VAL A 360 0.83 23.56 -12.53
N GLU A 361 1.77 23.00 -11.79
CA GLU A 361 2.79 23.72 -11.04
C GLU A 361 4.18 23.11 -11.26
N THR A 362 5.22 23.95 -11.20
CA THR A 362 6.60 23.47 -11.08
C THR A 362 6.91 23.14 -9.63
N VAL A 363 6.99 21.85 -9.32
CA VAL A 363 7.22 21.34 -7.96
C VAL A 363 8.68 20.97 -7.69
N GLY A 364 9.56 21.05 -8.69
CA GLY A 364 10.99 20.81 -8.49
C GLY A 364 11.84 21.19 -9.70
N ARG A 365 13.15 21.35 -9.49
CA ARG A 365 14.14 21.67 -10.54
C ARG A 365 15.26 20.63 -10.55
N GLY A 366 15.88 20.42 -11.71
CA GLY A 366 17.01 19.49 -11.87
C GLY A 366 16.63 18.01 -12.02
N TRP A 367 15.35 17.72 -12.20
CA TRP A 367 14.79 16.38 -12.39
C TRP A 367 15.16 15.73 -13.73
N GLY A 368 15.68 16.53 -14.67
CA GLY A 368 16.29 16.01 -15.90
C GLY A 368 17.49 15.08 -15.65
N GLY A 369 18.11 15.12 -14.46
CA GLY A 369 19.22 14.26 -14.07
C GLY A 369 18.85 12.81 -13.72
N PHE A 370 17.56 12.50 -13.55
CA PHE A 370 17.09 11.14 -13.33
C PHE A 370 16.94 10.39 -14.65
N ASN A 371 17.04 9.07 -14.65
CA ASN A 371 16.75 8.24 -15.82
C ASN A 371 15.33 7.64 -15.75
N GLY A 372 14.71 7.53 -14.58
CA GLY A 372 13.32 7.11 -14.42
C GLY A 372 12.68 7.66 -13.15
N LEU A 373 11.35 7.79 -13.20
CA LEU A 373 10.46 8.21 -12.12
C LEU A 373 9.34 7.16 -12.00
N TYR A 374 8.97 6.78 -10.79
CA TYR A 374 8.04 5.67 -10.52
C TYR A 374 7.05 5.98 -9.41
#